data_AF-A0A6V7LEE8-F1
#
_entry.id   AF-A0A6V7LEE8-F1
#
_cell.length_a   1.000
_cell.length_b   1.000
_cell.length_c   1.000
_cell.angle_alpha   90.00
_cell.angle_beta   90.00
_cell.angle_gamma   90.00
#
_symmetry.space_group_name_H-M   'P 1'
#
loop_
_entity.id
_entity.type
_entity.pdbx_description
1 polymer ?
#
loop_
_entity_poly.entity_id
_entity_poly.type
_entity_poly.pdbx_seq_one_letter_code
_entity_poly.pdbx_strand_id
1 'polypeptide(L)' 'EVRQLELLCKQLYESQDSGHRAEAEKALVNFQNAPDTLTKCQLLLDRGDSAYAQLLAATTLTKLVSRSAQGLSLQQRLDI' A
#
# COMPACT_ATOMS: atom_id res chain seq x y z
N GLU A 1 -12.39 -1.90 -3.28
CA GLU A 1 -11.09 -1.25 -3.56
C GLU A 1 -9.89 -2.01 -3.00
N VAL A 2 -9.82 -2.34 -1.70
CA VAL A 2 -8.65 -3.06 -1.14
C VAL A 2 -8.36 -4.43 -1.75
N ARG A 3 -9.37 -5.19 -2.17
CA ARG A 3 -9.16 -6.44 -2.95
C ARG A 3 -8.36 -6.25 -4.24
N GLN A 4 -8.49 -5.09 -4.87
CA GLN A 4 -7.75 -4.81 -6.09
C GLN A 4 -6.28 -4.56 -5.77
N LEU A 5 -5.97 -3.91 -4.65
CA LEU A 5 -4.60 -3.78 -4.14
C LEU A 5 -3.99 -5.14 -3.81
N GLU A 6 -4.75 -6.03 -3.15
CA GLU A 6 -4.29 -7.39 -2.86
C GLU A 6 -3.98 -8.16 -4.14
N LEU A 7 -4.84 -8.05 -5.16
CA LEU A 7 -4.62 -8.65 -6.47
C LEU A 7 -3.38 -8.09 -7.15
N LEU A 8 -3.16 -6.77 -7.12
CA LEU A 8 -1.97 -6.12 -7.68
C LEU A 8 -0.70 -6.56 -6.95
N CYS A 9 -0.73 -6.63 -5.62
CA CYS A 9 0.38 -7.13 -4.81
C CYS A 9 0.71 -8.59 -5.17
N LYS A 10 -0.33 -9.41 -5.35
CA LYS A 10 -0.21 -10.81 -5.72
C LYS A 10 0.30 -10.96 -7.15
N GLN A 11 -0.19 -10.16 -8.10
CA GLN A 11 0.32 -10.11 -9.47
C GLN A 11 1.78 -9.67 -9.53
N LEU A 12 2.20 -8.68 -8.75
CA LEU A 12 3.59 -8.25 -8.71
C LEU A 12 4.53 -9.39 -8.29
N TYR A 13 4.08 -10.24 -7.38
CA TYR A 13 4.87 -11.34 -6.82
C TYR A 13 4.77 -12.64 -7.63
N GLU A 14 3.57 -13.01 -8.07
CA GLU A 14 3.29 -14.29 -8.75
C GLU A 14 3.37 -14.20 -10.29
N SER A 15 3.22 -13.01 -10.88
CA SER A 15 3.25 -12.88 -12.33
C SER A 15 4.64 -13.14 -12.89
N GLN A 16 4.72 -14.05 -13.85
CA GLN A 16 5.91 -14.29 -14.68
C GLN A 16 5.98 -13.33 -15.87
N ASP A 17 4.86 -12.66 -16.19
CA ASP A 17 4.78 -11.66 -17.26
C ASP A 17 5.27 -10.31 -16.74
N SER A 18 6.33 -9.79 -17.37
CA SER A 18 6.96 -8.51 -17.04
C SER A 18 6.03 -7.32 -17.26
N GLY A 19 5.09 -7.39 -18.21
CA GLY A 19 4.09 -6.35 -18.45
C GLY A 19 3.09 -6.24 -17.30
N HIS A 20 2.55 -7.37 -16.85
CA HIS A 20 1.65 -7.39 -15.68
C HIS A 20 2.34 -6.93 -14.40
N ARG A 21 3.62 -7.29 -14.18
CA ARG A 21 4.37 -6.76 -13.03
C ARG A 21 4.55 -5.24 -13.12
N ALA A 22 4.90 -4.72 -14.30
CA ALA A 22 5.10 -3.27 -14.48
C ALA A 22 3.80 -2.49 -14.25
N GLU A 23 2.66 -3.00 -14.72
CA GLU A 23 1.36 -2.37 -14.49
C GLU A 23 0.96 -2.43 -13.00
N ALA A 24 1.19 -3.58 -12.35
CA ALA A 24 0.97 -3.72 -10.91
C ALA A 24 1.84 -2.76 -10.10
N GLU A 25 3.13 -2.65 -10.43
CA GLU A 25 4.06 -1.72 -9.79
C GLU A 25 3.59 -0.28 -9.96
N LYS A 26 3.24 0.12 -11.18
CA LYS A 26 2.73 1.47 -11.47
C LYS A 26 1.46 1.79 -10.68
N ALA A 27 0.53 0.84 -10.60
CA ALA A 27 -0.68 1.01 -9.81
C ALA A 27 -0.38 1.12 -8.31
N LEU A 28 0.57 0.34 -7.78
CA LEU A 28 1.01 0.42 -6.38
C LEU A 28 1.75 1.72 -6.08
N VAL A 29 2.56 2.24 -7.01
CA VAL A 29 3.22 3.54 -6.87
C VAL A 29 2.21 4.68 -6.89
N ASN A 30 1.24 4.66 -7.82
CA ASN A 30 0.15 5.63 -7.84
C ASN A 30 -0.66 5.57 -6.55
N PHE A 31 -0.91 4.36 -6.05
CA PHE A 31 -1.55 4.15 -4.76
C PHE A 31 -0.76 4.83 -3.65
N GLN A 32 0.55 4.57 -3.51
CA GLN A 32 1.40 5.15 -2.47
C GLN A 32 1.48 6.69 -2.50
N ASN A 33 1.29 7.29 -3.67
CA ASN A 33 1.28 8.74 -3.84
C ASN A 33 -0.11 9.36 -3.59
N ALA A 34 -1.14 8.55 -3.42
CA ALA A 34 -2.50 9.03 -3.24
C ALA A 34 -2.76 9.46 -1.78
N PRO A 35 -3.56 10.50 -1.54
CA PRO A 35 -3.81 11.01 -0.18
C PRO A 35 -4.59 10.02 0.71
N ASP A 36 -5.29 9.08 0.10
CA ASP A 36 -6.08 8.02 0.74
C ASP A 36 -5.27 6.73 0.99
N THR A 37 -3.95 6.74 0.72
CA THR A 37 -3.04 5.62 0.98
C THR A 37 -3.17 5.12 2.42
N LEU A 38 -3.20 6.04 3.39
CA LEU A 38 -3.19 5.71 4.81
C LEU A 38 -4.40 4.85 5.18
N THR A 39 -5.61 5.32 4.85
CA THR A 39 -6.88 4.63 5.12
C THR A 39 -6.94 3.28 4.44
N LYS A 40 -6.48 3.20 3.18
CA LYS A 40 -6.45 1.95 2.41
C LYS A 40 -5.43 0.94 2.97
N CYS A 41 -4.27 1.40 3.44
CA CYS A 41 -3.30 0.54 4.13
C CYS A 41 -3.84 0.02 5.46
N GLN A 42 -4.51 0.86 6.26
CA GLN A 42 -5.18 0.40 7.48
C GLN A 42 -6.25 -0.66 7.18
N LEU A 43 -7.07 -0.46 6.15
CA LEU A 43 -8.05 -1.45 5.69
C LEU A 43 -7.41 -2.77 5.23
N LEU A 44 -6.25 -2.74 4.57
CA LEU A 44 -5.52 -3.97 4.20
C LEU A 44 -5.03 -4.73 5.43
N LEU A 45 -4.53 -4.01 6.43
CA LEU A 45 -4.05 -4.58 7.68
C LEU A 45 -5.20 -5.19 8.49
N ASP A 46 -6.34 -4.50 8.57
CA ASP A 46 -7.53 -4.93 9.32
C ASP A 46 -8.17 -6.20 8.73
N ARG A 47 -8.17 -6.34 7.40
CA ARG A 47 -8.69 -7.56 6.73
C ARG A 47 -7.77 -8.77 6.89
N GLY A 48 -6.46 -8.57 6.72
CA GLY A 48 -5.48 -9.65 6.82
C GLY A 48 -5.62 -10.81 5.83
N ASP A 49 -6.32 -10.62 4.71
CA ASP A 49 -6.56 -11.66 3.70
C ASP A 49 -5.28 -12.03 2.90
N SER A 50 -4.26 -11.17 2.90
CA SER A 50 -2.98 -11.41 2.22
C SER A 50 -1.80 -10.91 3.03
N ALA A 51 -0.95 -11.83 3.50
CA ALA A 51 0.27 -11.52 4.24
C ALA A 51 1.21 -10.58 3.45
N TYR A 52 1.26 -10.73 2.13
CA TYR A 52 2.08 -9.86 1.29
C TYR A 52 1.50 -8.46 1.15
N ALA A 53 0.16 -8.35 1.03
CA ALA A 53 -0.50 -7.05 1.00
C ALA A 53 -0.38 -6.33 2.37
N GLN A 54 -0.43 -7.06 3.48
CA GLN A 54 -0.16 -6.51 4.81
C GLN A 54 1.29 -6.03 4.95
N LEU A 55 2.27 -6.81 4.50
CA LEU A 55 3.68 -6.40 4.52
C LEU A 55 3.88 -5.13 3.69
N LEU A 56 3.28 -5.07 2.49
CA LEU A 56 3.34 -3.87 1.66
C LEU A 56 2.67 -2.69 2.37
N ALA A 57 1.46 -2.87 2.90
CA ALA A 57 0.73 -1.83 3.62
C ALA A 57 1.54 -1.28 4.81
N ALA A 58 2.10 -2.15 5.64
CA ALA A 58 2.96 -1.76 6.78
C ALA A 58 4.24 -1.04 6.32
N THR A 59 4.90 -1.55 5.27
CA THR A 59 6.11 -0.94 4.72
C THR A 59 5.80 0.42 4.09
N THR A 60 4.68 0.53 3.38
CA THR A 60 4.17 1.77 2.80
C THR A 60 3.84 2.78 3.89
N LEU A 61 3.11 2.40 4.94
CA LEU A 61 2.83 3.26 6.08
C LEU A 61 4.13 3.75 6.74
N THR A 62 5.09 2.85 6.98
CA THR A 62 6.40 3.21 7.54
C THR A 62 7.12 4.25 6.67
N LYS A 63 7.11 4.06 5.34
CA LYS A 63 7.69 5.02 4.39
C LYS A 63 6.90 6.34 4.36
N LEU A 64 5.58 6.29 4.47
CA LEU A 64 4.71 7.45 4.48
C LEU A 64 4.97 8.29 5.74
N VAL A 65 5.06 7.68 6.92
CA VAL A 65 5.43 8.37 8.17
C VAL A 65 6.82 8.99 8.07
N SER A 66 7.77 8.26 7.46
CA SER A 66 9.16 8.72 7.32
C SER A 66 9.32 9.87 6.33
N ARG A 67 8.63 9.83 5.17
CA ARG A 67 8.68 10.88 4.14
C ARG A 67 7.76 12.06 4.44
N SER A 68 6.59 11.80 5.00
CA SER A 68 5.52 12.79 5.18
C SER A 68 5.49 13.36 6.60
N ALA A 69 6.58 13.23 7.36
CA ALA A 69 6.73 13.88 8.66
C ALA A 69 6.49 15.41 8.61
N GLN A 70 6.52 16.02 7.41
CA GLN A 70 6.19 17.43 7.16
C GLN A 70 4.75 17.69 6.68
N GLY A 71 4.00 16.66 6.24
CA GLY A 71 2.65 16.80 5.67
C GLY A 71 1.53 16.04 6.41
N LEU A 72 1.88 15.05 7.25
CA LEU A 72 0.94 14.37 8.13
C LEU A 72 0.70 15.21 9.38
N SER A 73 -0.57 15.50 9.68
CA SER A 73 -0.92 16.14 10.94
C SER A 73 -0.53 15.24 12.12
N LEU A 74 -0.21 15.84 13.26
CA LEU A 74 0.22 15.12 14.47
C LEU A 74 -0.77 13.99 14.85
N GLN A 75 -2.05 14.21 14.58
CA GLN A 75 -3.14 13.28 14.88
C GLN A 75 -3.07 12.03 13.98
N GLN A 76 -2.81 12.18 12.68
CA GLN A 76 -2.62 11.03 11.79
C GLN A 76 -1.35 10.24 12.09
N ARG A 77 -0.35 10.85 12.75
CA ARG A 77 0.83 10.14 13.24
C ARG A 77 0.59 9.36 14.52
N LEU A 78 -0.42 9.74 15.32
CA LEU A 78 -0.80 9.07 16.56
C LEU A 78 -1.75 7.89 16.32
N ASP A 79 -2.48 7.91 15.20
CA ASP A 79 -3.43 6.85 14.77
C ASP A 79 -2.76 5.70 14.00
N ILE A 80 -1.44 5.79 13.74
CA ILE A 80 -0.61 4.73 13.14
C ILE A 80 0.10 3.98 14.26
#